data_AF-A0A7S0LXX1-F1
#
_entry.id   AF-A0A7S0LXX1-F1
#
_cell.length_a   1.000
_cell.length_b   1.000
_cell.length_c   1.000
_cell.angle_alpha   90.00
_cell.angle_beta   90.00
_cell.angle_gamma   90.00
#
_symmetry.space_group_name_H-M   'P 1'
#
loop_
_entity.id
_entity.type
_entity.pdbx_description
1 polymer ?
#
loop_
_entity_poly.entity_id
_entity_poly.type
_entity_poly.pdbx_seq_one_letter_code
_entity_poly.pdbx_strand_id
1 'polypeptide(L)'
;NRTCSSRERNLSNFLFIGVWNSLSPTIGFIGAGNILTVHGFGFDESDGIYSCSFEAGQQLWIIPGTVLGSTSLLCNTSELLSGQNLLQVRVNQTDCPILDL
;
A
#
# COMPACT_ATOMS: atom_id res chain seq x y z
N ASN A 1 -20.12 -16.57 -3.46
CA ASN A 1 -21.33 -16.02 -2.83
C ASN A 1 -20.92 -15.29 -1.55
N ARG A 2 -20.31 -14.10 -1.66
CA ARG A 2 -19.91 -13.27 -0.50
C ARG A 2 -20.44 -11.87 -0.76
N THR A 3 -21.60 -11.56 -0.20
CA THR A 3 -22.26 -10.25 -0.32
C THR A 3 -21.99 -9.46 0.95
N CYS A 4 -21.33 -8.31 0.81
CA CYS A 4 -21.29 -7.29 1.87
C CYS A 4 -22.69 -6.67 1.95
N SER A 5 -23.35 -6.80 3.11
CA SER A 5 -24.71 -6.30 3.32
C SER A 5 -24.67 -5.01 4.14
N SER A 6 -25.07 -3.89 3.53
CA SER A 6 -25.37 -2.64 4.24
C SER A 6 -26.82 -2.68 4.73
N ARG A 7 -27.02 -2.70 6.05
CA ARG A 7 -28.30 -2.33 6.68
C ARG A 7 -28.20 -0.88 7.09
N GLU A 8 -28.94 -0.01 6.41
CA GLU A 8 -29.08 1.41 6.77
C GLU A 8 -29.72 1.54 8.16
N ARG A 9 -28.93 2.01 9.13
CA ARG A 9 -29.44 2.59 10.38
C ARG A 9 -28.87 3.99 10.49
N ASN A 10 -29.69 4.91 11.00
CA ASN A 10 -29.33 6.30 11.31
C ASN A 10 -28.17 6.30 12.34
N LEU A 11 -26.94 6.18 11.84
CA LEU A 11 -25.70 6.06 12.58
C LEU A 11 -24.81 7.21 12.12
N SER A 12 -24.24 7.96 13.06
CA SER A 12 -23.11 8.81 12.74
C SER A 12 -21.97 7.90 12.30
N ASN A 13 -21.68 7.89 11.00
CA ASN A 13 -20.61 7.06 10.46
C ASN A 13 -19.27 7.57 11.02
N PHE A 14 -18.57 6.70 11.75
CA PHE A 14 -17.19 6.92 12.13
C PHE A 14 -16.33 6.03 11.22
N LEU A 15 -15.55 6.66 10.33
CA LEU A 15 -14.69 5.97 9.38
C LEU A 15 -13.28 5.81 9.98
N PHE A 16 -12.82 4.57 10.10
CA PHE A 16 -11.40 4.29 10.32
C PHE A 16 -10.70 4.29 8.98
N ILE A 17 -9.66 5.12 8.84
CA ILE A 17 -8.83 5.18 7.63
C ILE A 17 -7.44 4.58 7.93
N GLY A 18 -6.87 3.90 6.93
CA GLY A 18 -5.46 3.54 6.94
C GLY A 18 -4.59 4.78 6.81
N VAL A 19 -3.48 4.84 7.55
CA VAL A 19 -2.48 5.90 7.45
C VAL A 19 -1.09 5.30 7.36
N TRP A 20 -0.27 5.78 6.44
CA TRP A 20 1.15 5.43 6.32
C TRP A 20 1.97 6.71 6.40
N ASN A 21 2.95 6.74 7.30
CA ASN A 21 3.65 7.99 7.66
C ASN A 21 5.16 7.92 7.56
N SER A 22 5.74 6.71 7.49
CA SER A 22 7.19 6.58 7.31
C SER A 22 7.58 5.34 6.53
N LEU A 23 8.80 5.35 6.02
CA LEU A 23 9.36 4.35 5.13
C LEU A 23 10.80 4.08 5.59
N SER A 24 11.22 2.81 5.62
CA SER A 24 12.61 2.46 5.93
C SER A 24 13.06 1.21 5.18
N PRO A 25 14.24 1.20 4.55
CA PRO A 25 15.18 2.33 4.45
C PRO A 25 14.73 3.37 3.40
N THR A 26 15.18 4.62 3.53
CA THR A 26 14.91 5.68 2.54
C THR A 26 15.92 5.72 1.39
N ILE A 27 16.95 4.85 1.45
CA ILE A 27 18.03 4.73 0.47
C ILE A 27 18.31 3.23 0.30
N GLY A 28 18.53 2.79 -0.94
CA GLY A 28 18.83 1.40 -1.27
C GLY A 28 19.67 1.29 -2.54
N PHE A 29 20.17 0.08 -2.81
CA PHE A 29 21.01 -0.18 -3.98
C PHE A 29 20.17 -0.59 -5.19
N ILE A 30 20.46 -0.02 -6.36
CA ILE A 30 19.82 -0.41 -7.63
C ILE A 30 20.21 -1.87 -7.95
N GLY A 31 19.22 -2.69 -8.33
CA GLY A 31 19.45 -4.09 -8.74
C GLY A 31 19.83 -5.05 -7.61
N ALA A 32 19.82 -4.60 -6.35
CA ALA A 32 19.92 -5.48 -5.19
C ALA A 32 18.57 -5.56 -4.48
N GLY A 33 18.30 -6.68 -3.81
CA GLY A 33 17.02 -6.91 -3.15
C GLY A 33 16.81 -6.10 -1.87
N ASN A 34 16.54 -4.80 -2.00
CA ASN A 34 16.12 -3.99 -0.86
C ASN A 34 14.68 -4.32 -0.49
N ILE A 35 14.44 -4.46 0.80
CA ILE A 35 13.11 -4.61 1.37
C ILE A 35 12.74 -3.25 1.96
N LEU A 36 11.78 -2.58 1.34
CA LEU A 36 11.21 -1.35 1.87
C LEU A 36 10.11 -1.72 2.86
N THR A 37 10.21 -1.24 4.09
CA THR A 37 9.15 -1.34 5.09
C THR A 37 8.41 -0.01 5.15
N VAL A 38 7.11 -0.04 4.88
CA VAL A 38 6.18 1.07 5.11
C VAL A 38 5.59 0.91 6.50
N HIS A 39 5.68 1.95 7.31
CA HIS A 39 5.10 2.01 8.65
C HIS A 39 3.83 2.86 8.64
N GLY A 40 2.85 2.41 9.40
CA GLY A 40 1.52 3.02 9.42
C GLY A 40 0.58 2.37 10.42
N PHE A 41 -0.72 2.57 10.21
CA PHE A 41 -1.81 1.96 10.95
C PHE A 41 -2.95 1.63 9.98
N GLY A 42 -3.69 0.57 10.29
CA GLY A 42 -4.89 0.19 9.54
C GLY A 42 -4.61 -0.65 8.30
N PHE A 43 -3.45 -1.32 8.20
CA PHE A 43 -3.24 -2.34 7.18
C PHE A 43 -4.15 -3.54 7.45
N ASP A 44 -4.96 -3.92 6.47
CA ASP A 44 -5.83 -5.09 6.54
C ASP A 44 -5.05 -6.36 6.20
N GLU A 45 -4.82 -7.19 7.21
CA GLU A 45 -4.12 -8.48 7.11
C GLU A 45 -4.96 -9.57 6.44
N SER A 46 -6.28 -9.40 6.37
CA SER A 46 -7.23 -10.43 5.98
C SER A 46 -7.59 -10.40 4.50
N ASP A 47 -7.94 -9.22 3.97
CA ASP A 47 -8.42 -9.05 2.59
C ASP A 47 -7.81 -7.83 1.86
N GLY A 48 -6.86 -7.13 2.49
CA GLY A 48 -6.28 -5.93 1.90
C GLY A 48 -5.29 -6.22 0.77
N ILE A 49 -5.55 -5.67 -0.43
CA ILE A 49 -4.62 -5.71 -1.55
C ILE A 49 -3.87 -4.37 -1.59
N TYR A 50 -2.56 -4.46 -1.33
CA TYR A 50 -1.67 -3.30 -1.28
C TYR A 50 -0.63 -3.36 -2.40
N SER A 51 -0.25 -2.19 -2.91
CA SER A 51 0.89 -2.04 -3.80
C SER A 51 1.73 -0.81 -3.43
N CYS A 52 3.04 -0.92 -3.63
CA CYS A 52 3.92 0.24 -3.62
C CYS A 52 4.16 0.67 -5.06
N SER A 53 3.75 1.89 -5.39
CA SER A 53 4.08 2.55 -6.64
C SER A 53 5.28 3.47 -6.45
N PHE A 54 6.26 3.33 -7.35
CA PHE A 54 7.45 4.14 -7.43
C PHE A 54 7.40 4.94 -8.73
N GLU A 55 7.59 6.25 -8.65
CA GLU A 55 7.54 7.15 -9.80
C GLU A 55 8.84 7.93 -9.94
N ALA A 56 9.37 7.98 -11.16
CA ALA A 56 10.44 8.90 -11.52
C ALA A 56 10.39 9.30 -13.00
N GLY A 57 10.16 10.60 -13.23
CA GLY A 57 9.91 11.13 -14.57
C GLY A 57 8.61 10.58 -15.16
N GLN A 58 8.69 9.94 -16.33
CA GLN A 58 7.55 9.29 -16.99
C GLN A 58 7.41 7.80 -16.64
N GLN A 59 8.30 7.28 -15.80
CA GLN A 59 8.36 5.87 -15.48
C GLN A 59 7.64 5.58 -14.16
N LEU A 60 6.78 4.56 -14.19
CA LEU A 60 5.99 4.07 -13.07
C LEU A 60 6.27 2.58 -12.86
N TRP A 61 6.63 2.19 -11.64
CA TRP A 61 6.75 0.80 -11.24
C TRP A 61 5.77 0.50 -10.13
N ILE A 62 4.99 -0.57 -10.29
CA ILE A 62 4.02 -1.03 -9.31
C ILE A 62 4.48 -2.40 -8.83
N ILE A 63 4.79 -2.51 -7.54
CA ILE A 63 5.17 -3.77 -6.92
C ILE A 63 4.14 -4.18 -5.87
N PRO A 64 3.87 -5.48 -5.72
CA PRO A 64 2.96 -5.96 -4.68
C PRO A 64 3.51 -5.66 -3.29
N GLY A 65 2.62 -5.24 -2.40
CA GLY A 65 2.90 -5.06 -0.98
C GLY A 65 2.45 -6.27 -0.17
N THR A 66 3.28 -6.72 0.77
CA THR A 66 2.97 -7.80 1.70
C THR A 66 2.69 -7.22 3.08
N VAL A 67 1.46 -7.36 3.57
CA VAL A 67 1.10 -6.93 4.92
C VAL A 67 1.78 -7.86 5.93
N LEU A 68 2.56 -7.31 6.87
CA LEU A 68 3.13 -8.07 7.99
C LEU A 68 2.29 -7.97 9.25
N GLY A 69 1.46 -6.94 9.33
CA GLY A 69 0.59 -6.66 10.45
C GLY A 69 -0.14 -5.35 10.23
N SER A 70 -1.11 -5.06 11.09
CA SER A 70 -1.88 -3.81 11.07
C SER A 70 -1.07 -2.51 11.07
N THR A 71 0.24 -2.55 11.36
CA THR A 71 1.14 -1.40 11.41
C THR A 71 2.27 -1.39 10.38
N SER A 72 2.41 -2.43 9.56
CA SER A 72 3.54 -2.53 8.63
C SER A 72 3.24 -3.29 7.34
N LEU A 73 3.73 -2.76 6.22
CA LEU A 73 3.65 -3.32 4.88
C LEU A 73 5.06 -3.42 4.29
N LEU A 74 5.43 -4.58 3.72
CA LEU A 74 6.68 -4.76 2.99
C LEU A 74 6.48 -4.57 1.49
N CYS A 75 7.44 -3.92 0.85
CA CYS A 75 7.53 -3.78 -0.58
C CYS A 75 8.93 -4.18 -1.04
N ASN A 76 9.01 -5.25 -1.83
CA ASN A 76 10.27 -5.80 -2.31
C ASN A 76 10.71 -5.08 -3.58
N THR A 77 11.78 -4.27 -3.50
CA THR A 77 12.26 -3.48 -4.63
C THR A 77 13.23 -4.23 -5.54
N SER A 78 13.40 -5.55 -5.36
CA SER A 78 14.37 -6.37 -6.14
C SER A 78 14.11 -6.30 -7.66
N GLU A 79 12.88 -6.04 -8.08
CA GLU A 79 12.48 -5.97 -9.48
C GLU A 79 12.69 -4.58 -10.11
N LEU A 80 13.10 -3.58 -9.33
CA LEU A 80 13.39 -2.23 -9.84
C LEU A 80 14.78 -2.21 -10.50
N LEU A 81 14.83 -2.58 -11.79
CA LEU A 81 16.05 -2.72 -12.59
C LEU A 81 16.48 -1.46 -13.37
N SER A 82 16.03 -0.26 -12.98
CA SER A 82 16.34 0.94 -13.78
C SER A 82 16.75 2.15 -12.93
N GLY A 83 18.08 2.30 -12.78
CA GLY A 83 18.84 3.54 -13.01
C GLY A 83 18.44 4.87 -12.38
N GLN A 84 17.47 4.97 -11.46
CA GLN A 84 16.97 6.26 -10.97
C GLN A 84 17.25 6.48 -9.48
N ASN A 85 17.62 7.73 -9.15
CA ASN A 85 18.17 8.14 -7.85
C ASN A 85 17.13 8.61 -6.82
N LEU A 86 15.93 8.99 -7.26
CA LEU A 86 14.84 9.47 -6.41
C LEU A 86 13.51 8.92 -6.92
N LEU A 87 12.80 8.18 -6.07
CA LEU A 87 11.49 7.62 -6.37
C LEU A 87 10.48 8.17 -5.37
N GLN A 88 9.39 8.74 -5.87
CA GLN A 88 8.24 9.02 -5.03
C GLN A 88 7.53 7.70 -4.73
N VAL A 89 7.39 7.35 -3.45
CA VAL A 89 6.67 6.15 -3.02
C VAL A 89 5.24 6.53 -2.67
N ARG A 90 4.30 5.81 -3.27
CA ARG A 90 2.88 5.87 -2.92
C ARG A 90 2.39 4.45 -2.60
N VAL A 91 1.62 4.34 -1.54
CA VAL A 91 0.93 3.10 -1.17
C VAL A 91 -0.49 3.20 -1.70
N ASN A 92 -0.92 2.19 -2.45
CA ASN A 92 -2.28 2.11 -2.95
C ASN A 92 -2.97 0.91 -2.27
N GLN A 93 -4.13 1.17 -1.69
CA GLN A 93 -5.04 0.18 -1.13
C GLN A 93 -6.27 0.14 -2.03
N THR A 94 -6.61 -1.03 -2.58
CA THR A 94 -7.94 -1.23 -3.15
C THR A 94 -8.85 -1.69 -2.02
N ASP A 95 -9.54 -0.75 -1.39
CA ASP A 95 -10.71 -1.10 -0.60
C ASP A 95 -11.71 -1.78 -1.53
N CYS A 96 -12.39 -2.81 -1.04
CA CYS A 96 -13.56 -3.35 -1.74
C CYS A 96 -14.45 -2.16 -2.11
N PRO A 97 -14.72 -1.89 -3.40
CA PRO A 97 -15.45 -0.71 -3.78
C PRO A 97 -16.82 -0.82 -3.14
N ILE A 98 -17.12 0.13 -2.25
CA ILE A 98 -18.50 0.42 -1.89
C ILE A 98 -19.11 0.85 -3.23
N LEU A 99 -19.81 -0.07 -3.90
CA LEU A 99 -20.60 0.28 -5.07
C LEU A 99 -21.76 1.12 -4.52
N ASP A 100 -21.58 2.44 -4.55
CA ASP A 100 -22.71 3.33 -4.61
C ASP A 100 -23.37 3.15 -5.99
N LEU A 101 -24.69 2.91 -5.93
CA LEU A 101 -25.71 2.86 -6.99
C LEU A 101 -26.15 1.45 -7.45
#